data_AF-A0ABD5TKC6-F1
#
_entry.id   AF-A0ABD5TKC6-F1
#
_cell.length_a   1.000
_cell.length_b   1.000
_cell.length_c   1.000
_cell.angle_alpha   90.00
_cell.angle_beta   90.00
_cell.angle_gamma   90.00
#
_symmetry.space_group_name_H-M   'P 1'
#
loop_
_entity.id
_entity.type
_entity.pdbx_description
1 polymer ?
#
loop_
_entity_poly.entity_id
_entity_poly.type
_entity_poly.pdbx_seq_one_letter_code
_entity_poly.pdbx_strand_id
1 'polypeptide(L)' 'MSSRTEQGDPDHVREIGHDEYDPIGTAVLIGIYFLILVFLWVFMYFVEFLGNGPTVVDLLMPVVGIL' A
#
# COMPACT_ATOMS: atom_id res chain seq x y z
N MET A 1 -33.85 25.76 -30.82
CA MET A 1 -34.31 24.38 -30.57
C MET A 1 -33.35 23.39 -31.20
N SER A 2 -33.22 22.22 -30.57
CA SER A 2 -32.45 21.03 -30.95
C SER A 2 -30.96 21.01 -30.60
N SER A 3 -30.73 20.82 -29.30
CA SER A 3 -29.81 19.83 -28.73
C SER A 3 -29.61 18.62 -29.64
N ARG A 4 -28.46 18.53 -30.31
CA ARG A 4 -27.89 17.25 -30.74
C ARG A 4 -26.90 16.87 -29.65
N THR A 5 -27.39 16.09 -28.71
CA THR A 5 -26.63 15.16 -27.89
C THR A 5 -25.32 14.76 -28.57
N GLU A 6 -24.19 15.26 -28.07
CA GLU A 6 -22.90 14.61 -28.23
C GLU A 6 -23.00 13.30 -27.47
N GLN A 7 -23.41 12.32 -28.26
CA GLN A 7 -23.62 10.94 -27.93
C GLN A 7 -22.28 10.41 -27.45
N GLY A 8 -22.13 10.25 -26.14
CA GLY A 8 -20.99 9.55 -25.55
C GLY A 8 -20.88 8.19 -26.20
N ASP A 9 -19.83 8.02 -27.01
CA ASP A 9 -19.51 6.77 -27.67
C ASP A 9 -19.08 5.76 -26.60
N PRO A 10 -19.84 4.67 -26.38
CA PRO A 10 -19.56 3.73 -25.29
C PRO A 10 -18.33 2.84 -25.55
N ASP A 11 -17.59 3.04 -26.64
CA ASP A 11 -16.57 2.10 -27.14
C ASP A 11 -15.21 2.74 -27.51
N HIS A 12 -14.89 3.93 -26.98
CA HIS A 12 -13.59 4.55 -27.23
C HIS A 12 -12.51 3.99 -26.28
N VAL A 13 -12.05 2.76 -26.53
CA VAL A 13 -10.80 2.25 -25.93
C VAL A 13 -9.62 2.97 -26.60
N ARG A 14 -9.26 4.14 -26.07
CA ARG A 14 -8.08 4.89 -26.51
C ARG A 14 -6.83 4.24 -25.92
N GLU A 15 -5.93 3.74 -26.77
CA GLU A 15 -4.58 3.37 -26.33
C GLU A 15 -3.88 4.62 -25.78
N ILE A 16 -3.57 4.62 -24.49
CA ILE A 16 -2.76 5.66 -23.84
C ILE A 16 -1.31 5.41 -24.22
N GLY A 17 -0.67 6.41 -24.84
CA GLY A 17 0.77 6.40 -25.09
C GLY A 17 1.54 6.41 -23.76
N HIS A 18 2.68 5.71 -23.71
CA HIS A 18 3.52 5.64 -22.49
C HIS A 18 4.02 7.03 -22.04
N ASP A 19 4.10 7.96 -22.97
CA ASP A 19 4.45 9.38 -22.85
C ASP A 19 3.35 10.24 -22.21
N GLU A 20 2.10 9.77 -22.17
CA GLU A 20 0.99 10.41 -21.47
C GLU A 20 0.82 9.88 -20.03
N TYR A 21 1.56 8.83 -19.65
CA TYR A 21 1.55 8.27 -18.31
C TYR A 21 2.43 9.08 -17.35
N ASP A 22 1.80 9.76 -16.38
CA ASP A 22 2.50 10.43 -15.27
C ASP A 22 2.54 9.53 -14.02
N PRO A 23 3.68 8.92 -13.66
CA PRO A 23 3.80 8.02 -12.52
C PRO A 23 3.82 8.74 -11.17
N ILE A 24 3.87 10.09 -11.12
CA ILE A 24 4.01 10.83 -9.86
C ILE A 24 2.83 10.56 -8.94
N GLY A 25 1.60 10.55 -9.47
CA GLY A 25 0.40 10.27 -8.69
C GLY A 25 0.42 8.86 -8.07
N THR A 26 0.81 7.85 -8.84
CA THR A 26 0.95 6.47 -8.35
C THR A 26 2.08 6.35 -7.32
N ALA A 27 3.22 7.00 -7.55
CA ALA A 27 4.36 7.00 -6.63
C ALA A 27 4.01 7.64 -5.29
N VAL A 28 3.27 8.75 -5.29
CA VAL A 28 2.76 9.40 -4.08
C VAL A 28 1.81 8.46 -3.32
N LEU A 29 0.90 7.79 -4.03
CA LEU A 29 -0.05 6.87 -3.42
C LEU A 29 0.65 5.69 -2.72
N ILE A 30 1.64 5.10 -3.40
CA ILE A 30 2.48 4.04 -2.84
C ILE A 30 3.31 4.55 -1.66
N GLY A 31 3.88 5.75 -1.78
CA GLY A 31 4.67 6.36 -0.70
C GLY A 31 3.86 6.60 0.57
N ILE A 32 2.65 7.14 0.44
CA ILE A 32 1.73 7.33 1.58
C ILE A 32 1.32 5.99 2.16
N TYR A 33 0.98 5.01 1.32
CA TYR A 33 0.63 3.66 1.78
C TYR A 33 1.77 3.02 2.58
N PHE A 34 2.99 3.10 2.09
CA PHE A 34 4.18 2.59 2.78
C PHE A 34 4.41 3.29 4.12
N LEU A 35 4.26 4.61 4.17
CA LEU A 35 4.38 5.38 5.43
C LEU A 35 3.36 4.93 6.46
N ILE A 36 2.11 4.68 6.05
CA ILE A 36 1.06 4.16 6.94
C ILE A 36 1.46 2.78 7.47
N LEU A 37 1.96 1.88 6.62
CA LEU A 37 2.40 0.56 7.05
C LEU A 37 3.55 0.63 8.07
N VAL A 38 4.57 1.43 7.81
CA VAL A 38 5.70 1.63 8.74
C VAL A 38 5.21 2.24 10.04
N PHE A 39 4.33 3.24 9.98
CA PHE A 39 3.76 3.86 11.18
C PHE A 39 2.99 2.85 12.02
N LEU A 40 2.10 2.06 11.41
CA LEU A 40 1.34 1.01 12.10
C LEU A 40 2.25 -0.09 12.66
N TRP A 41 3.28 -0.49 11.91
CA TRP A 41 4.26 -1.47 12.35
C TRP A 41 5.03 -0.99 13.59
N VAL A 42 5.55 0.24 13.54
CA VAL A 42 6.22 0.88 14.67
C VAL A 42 5.25 1.03 15.84
N PHE A 43 4.02 1.49 15.61
CA PHE A 43 3.01 1.65 16.64
C PHE A 43 2.69 0.33 17.35
N MET A 44 2.49 -0.77 16.60
CA MET A 44 2.29 -2.10 17.17
C MET A 44 3.49 -2.56 17.99
N TYR A 45 4.71 -2.32 17.51
CA TYR A 45 5.92 -2.56 18.31
C TYR A 45 5.88 -1.78 19.63
N PHE A 46 5.50 -0.51 19.62
CA PHE A 46 5.39 0.26 20.86
C PHE A 46 4.33 -0.33 21.81
N VAL A 47 3.15 -0.71 21.29
CA VAL A 47 2.07 -1.33 22.08
C VAL A 47 2.50 -2.65 22.70
N GLU A 48 3.26 -3.46 21.98
CA GLU A 48 3.75 -4.76 22.44
C GLU A 48 4.90 -4.62 23.45
N PHE A 49 5.86 -3.73 23.21
CA PHE A 49 7.14 -3.73 23.93
C PHE A 49 7.31 -2.63 25.00
N LEU A 50 6.42 -1.62 25.11
CA LEU A 50 6.53 -0.58 26.17
C LEU A 50 5.76 -0.89 27.47
N GLY A 51 4.92 -1.93 27.52
CA GLY A 51 3.96 -2.13 28.62
C GLY A 51 3.93 -3.49 29.31
N ASN A 52 4.51 -4.55 28.73
CA ASN A 52 4.59 -5.88 29.35
C ASN A 52 5.83 -6.60 28.80
N GLY A 53 6.56 -7.32 29.67
CA GLY A 53 7.82 -7.98 29.32
C GLY A 53 7.77 -8.92 28.10
N PRO A 54 8.94 -9.34 27.58
CA PRO A 54 9.11 -9.90 26.24
C PRO A 54 8.35 -11.22 26.09
N THR A 55 7.33 -11.28 25.22
CA THR A 55 6.56 -12.52 25.01
C THR A 55 6.31 -12.83 23.55
N VAL A 56 7.35 -12.99 22.71
CA VAL A 56 7.25 -13.88 21.52
C VAL A 56 8.59 -14.54 21.13
N VAL A 57 9.75 -13.98 21.48
CA VAL A 57 11.06 -14.59 21.16
C VAL A 57 11.57 -15.62 22.19
N ASP A 58 10.98 -15.70 23.38
CA ASP A 58 11.53 -16.53 24.47
C ASP A 58 11.07 -18.01 24.45
N LEU A 59 10.01 -18.35 23.71
CA LEU A 59 9.46 -19.71 23.75
C LEU A 59 9.76 -20.57 22.50
N LEU A 60 10.15 -20.00 21.37
CA LEU A 60 10.34 -20.75 20.10
C LEU A 60 11.80 -20.86 19.63
N MET A 61 12.78 -20.32 20.39
CA MET A 61 14.22 -20.47 20.10
C MET A 61 14.92 -21.47 21.03
N PRO A 62 14.57 -22.77 20.95
CA PRO A 62 15.62 -23.78 21.07
C PRO A 62 15.69 -24.77 19.89
N VAL A 63 14.83 -24.66 18.87
CA VAL A 63 14.67 -25.74 17.87
C VAL A 63 15.59 -25.62 16.64
N VAL A 64 16.16 -24.45 16.32
CA VAL A 64 16.98 -24.26 15.09
C VAL A 64 18.49 -24.40 15.32
N GLY A 65 18.92 -24.83 16.52
CA GLY A 65 20.35 -24.96 16.89
C GLY A 65 20.88 -26.38 17.07
N ILE A 66 20.10 -27.42 16.73
CA ILE A 66 20.49 -28.83 16.88
C ILE A 66 20.09 -29.60 15.60
N LEU A 67 20.87 -29.41 14.54
CA LEU A 67 21.12 -30.39 13.47
C LEU A 67 22.40 -29.98 12.74
#